data_AF-A0A9D5C214-F1
#
_entry.id   AF-A0A9D5C214-F1
#
_cell.length_a   1.000
_cell.length_b   1.000
_cell.length_c   1.000
_cell.angle_alpha   90.00
_cell.angle_beta   90.00
_cell.angle_gamma   90.00
#
_symmetry.space_group_name_H-M   'P 1'
#
loop_
_entity.id
_entity.type
_entity.pdbx_description
1 polymer ?
#
loop_
_entity_poly.entity_id
_entity_poly.type
_entity_poly.pdbx_seq_one_letter_code
_entity_poly.pdbx_strand_id
1 'polypeptide(L)'
;MSRYRHLMMDVVSLLPHCKKDSKVESKETKGATLNELVELRNCSSILFFECRKQKDLYLWMAKSPSGPSAKFLVNAVHTMEELKLTGNHLKGSRPILTFSANFDQEPHWKLLKEMIIQIFGTPKDHGKVKPFHDHVFVFSIVDASYLISVPHNETDKVDRGGLDKMTLVEVGPRFCLNPIKIFGGSFGGPTLSEQMKKAKATKYVKKVKAKTRRKMHEIENPLEPDEFADLWKE
;
A
#
# COMPACT_ATOMS: atom_id res chain seq x y z
N MET A 1 14.80 4.98 -4.99
CA MET A 1 14.46 5.70 -3.73
C MET A 1 13.57 6.92 -3.95
N SER A 2 13.79 7.72 -5.00
CA SER A 2 13.01 8.96 -5.24
C SER A 2 11.49 8.75 -5.26
N ARG A 3 11.01 7.75 -6.01
CA ARG A 3 9.56 7.45 -6.14
C ARG A 3 8.84 7.20 -4.82
N TYR A 4 9.37 6.35 -3.94
CA TYR A 4 8.71 6.05 -2.66
C TYR A 4 8.71 7.24 -1.71
N ARG A 5 9.74 8.08 -1.80
CA ARG A 5 9.79 9.34 -1.06
C ARG A 5 8.73 10.31 -1.58
N HIS A 6 8.55 10.42 -2.90
CA HIS A 6 7.49 11.24 -3.50
C HIS A 6 6.11 10.71 -3.12
N LEU A 7 5.85 9.40 -3.18
CA LEU A 7 4.60 8.81 -2.70
C LEU A 7 4.30 9.19 -1.24
N MET A 8 5.31 9.11 -0.36
CA MET A 8 5.13 9.49 1.04
C MET A 8 4.78 10.99 1.17
N MET A 9 5.44 11.85 0.39
CA MET A 9 5.14 13.29 0.39
C MET A 9 3.74 13.58 -0.18
N ASP A 10 3.32 12.86 -1.22
CA ASP A 10 1.97 12.95 -1.80
C ASP A 10 0.92 12.62 -0.73
N VAL A 11 1.08 11.50 -0.01
CA VAL A 11 0.17 11.11 1.10
C VAL A 11 0.17 12.16 2.22
N VAL A 12 1.32 12.71 2.60
CA VAL A 12 1.39 13.78 3.63
C VAL A 12 0.66 15.04 3.16
N SER A 13 0.72 15.37 1.88
CA SER A 13 0.03 16.55 1.32
C SER A 13 -1.49 16.38 1.22
N LEU A 14 -1.94 15.14 1.04
CA LEU A 14 -3.35 14.78 0.98
C LEU A 14 -4.03 14.79 2.36
N LEU A 15 -3.29 14.43 3.41
CA LEU A 15 -3.83 14.29 4.76
C LEU A 15 -3.45 15.49 5.63
N PRO A 16 -4.34 16.48 5.84
CA PRO A 16 -4.01 17.71 6.56
C PRO A 16 -3.65 17.49 8.03
N HIS A 17 -4.14 16.40 8.64
CA HIS A 17 -3.83 15.97 10.00
C HIS A 17 -2.55 15.13 10.11
N CYS A 18 -1.88 14.84 9.00
CA CYS A 18 -0.65 14.07 9.02
C CYS A 18 0.53 14.89 9.58
N LYS A 19 1.28 14.28 10.49
CA LYS A 19 2.54 14.83 11.01
C LYS A 19 3.69 13.97 10.47
N LYS A 20 4.53 14.57 9.63
CA LYS A 20 5.75 13.91 9.13
C LYS A 20 6.79 13.85 10.25
N ASP A 21 7.38 12.67 10.45
CA ASP A 21 8.49 12.49 11.39
C ASP A 21 9.79 12.08 10.67
N SER A 22 10.88 12.06 11.42
CA SER A 22 12.19 11.59 11.02
C SER A 22 12.20 10.09 10.74
N LYS A 23 13.17 9.64 9.95
CA LYS A 23 13.30 8.23 9.58
C LYS A 23 13.76 7.42 10.79
N VAL A 24 12.96 6.42 11.19
CA VAL A 24 13.31 5.49 12.27
C VAL A 24 14.34 4.45 11.78
N GLU A 25 15.48 4.36 12.47
CA GLU A 25 16.58 3.45 12.10
C GLU A 25 16.59 2.12 12.85
N SER A 26 15.88 2.03 13.99
CA SER A 26 15.99 0.89 14.90
C SER A 26 15.41 -0.39 14.29
N LYS A 27 16.20 -1.46 14.28
CA LYS A 27 15.83 -2.76 13.66
C LYS A 27 15.09 -3.70 14.61
N GLU A 28 15.32 -3.59 15.91
CA GLU A 28 14.92 -4.62 16.89
C GLU A 28 13.61 -4.29 17.60
N THR A 29 13.39 -3.02 17.99
CA THR A 29 12.20 -2.62 18.78
C THR A 29 11.25 -1.68 18.03
N LYS A 30 11.05 -1.94 16.72
CA LYS A 30 10.26 -1.06 15.84
C LYS A 30 8.87 -0.75 16.40
N GLY A 31 8.16 -1.74 16.94
CA GLY A 31 6.78 -1.54 17.43
C GLY A 31 6.71 -0.60 18.64
N ALA A 32 7.55 -0.82 19.66
CA ALA A 32 7.52 0.00 20.88
C ALA A 32 7.95 1.44 20.59
N THR A 33 9.04 1.64 19.86
CA THR A 33 9.50 2.98 19.47
C THR A 33 8.45 3.73 18.64
N LEU A 34 7.74 3.05 17.74
CA LEU A 34 6.67 3.68 16.96
C LEU A 34 5.47 4.05 17.85
N ASN A 35 5.13 3.24 18.85
CA ASN A 35 4.05 3.56 19.79
C ASN A 35 4.42 4.77 20.66
N GLU A 36 5.65 4.84 21.17
CA GLU A 36 6.16 5.98 21.94
C GLU A 36 6.13 7.27 21.10
N LEU A 37 6.55 7.21 19.82
CA LEU A 37 6.49 8.35 18.92
C LEU A 37 5.05 8.84 18.70
N VAL A 38 4.09 7.92 18.60
CA VAL A 38 2.68 8.24 18.42
C VAL A 38 2.12 8.94 19.67
N GLU A 39 2.51 8.47 20.85
CA GLU A 39 2.14 9.09 22.14
C GLU A 39 2.75 10.49 22.29
N LEU A 40 4.06 10.63 22.02
CA LEU A 40 4.77 11.92 22.04
C LEU A 40 4.16 12.96 21.09
N ARG A 41 3.66 12.51 19.93
CA ARG A 41 3.03 13.38 18.93
C ARG A 41 1.52 13.55 19.13
N ASN A 42 0.94 12.89 20.13
CA ASN A 42 -0.50 12.84 20.37
C ASN A 42 -1.28 12.47 19.10
N CYS A 43 -0.88 11.36 18.47
CA CYS A 43 -1.53 10.80 17.28
C CYS A 43 -2.31 9.52 17.67
N SER A 44 -3.35 9.17 16.90
CA SER A 44 -4.15 7.96 17.14
C SER A 44 -3.85 6.82 16.16
N SER A 45 -3.23 7.17 15.03
CA SER A 45 -2.93 6.27 13.93
C SER A 45 -1.53 6.54 13.40
N ILE A 46 -0.91 5.52 12.82
CA ILE A 46 0.41 5.62 12.21
C ILE A 46 0.46 4.88 10.88
N LEU A 47 1.13 5.53 9.93
CA LEU A 47 1.51 4.98 8.63
C LEU A 47 3.03 4.86 8.59
N PHE A 48 3.53 3.62 8.57
CA PHE A 48 4.97 3.36 8.54
C PHE A 48 5.39 2.69 7.22
N PHE A 49 6.21 3.41 6.46
CA PHE A 49 6.74 2.98 5.16
C PHE A 49 8.08 2.25 5.33
N GLU A 50 8.06 0.93 5.22
CA GLU A 50 9.24 0.07 5.32
C GLU A 50 9.76 -0.29 3.90
N CYS A 51 10.86 0.33 3.48
CA CYS A 51 11.51 -0.02 2.22
C CYS A 51 12.57 -1.11 2.43
N ARG A 52 12.43 -2.26 1.74
CA ARG A 52 13.37 -3.38 1.83
C ARG A 52 14.14 -3.55 0.53
N LYS A 53 15.47 -3.66 0.63
CA LYS A 53 16.39 -3.80 -0.52
C LYS A 53 16.20 -2.73 -1.61
N GLN A 54 15.66 -1.56 -1.24
CA GLN A 54 15.34 -0.45 -2.16
C GLN A 54 14.40 -0.81 -3.33
N LYS A 55 13.75 -1.98 -3.27
CA LYS A 55 12.87 -2.50 -4.34
C LYS A 55 11.44 -2.71 -3.85
N ASP A 56 11.29 -3.39 -2.71
CA ASP A 56 9.97 -3.69 -2.16
C ASP A 56 9.59 -2.58 -1.15
N LEU A 57 8.38 -2.06 -1.26
CA LEU A 57 7.78 -1.14 -0.29
C LEU A 57 6.70 -1.88 0.51
N TYR A 58 6.84 -1.89 1.83
CA TYR A 58 5.83 -2.37 2.75
C TYR A 58 5.22 -1.18 3.47
N LEU A 59 3.89 -1.16 3.58
CA LEU A 59 3.17 -0.16 4.36
C LEU A 59 2.57 -0.84 5.58
N TRP A 60 2.84 -0.30 6.75
CA TRP A 60 2.17 -0.66 7.97
C TRP A 60 1.16 0.42 8.31
N MET A 61 -0.08 0.03 8.53
CA MET A 61 -1.12 0.87 9.09
C MET A 61 -1.42 0.36 10.49
N ALA A 62 -1.30 1.18 11.52
CA ALA A 62 -1.61 0.77 12.87
C ALA A 62 -2.39 1.84 13.62
N LYS A 63 -3.27 1.38 14.50
CA LYS A 63 -3.90 2.18 15.55
C LYS A 63 -3.11 1.98 16.84
N SER A 64 -2.67 3.07 17.45
CA SER A 64 -1.97 3.07 18.74
C SER A 64 -2.90 3.68 19.80
N PRO A 65 -2.90 3.20 21.06
CA PRO A 65 -2.03 2.16 21.66
C PRO A 65 -2.60 0.73 21.56
N SER A 66 -3.89 0.56 21.34
CA SER A 66 -4.58 -0.73 21.44
C SER A 66 -4.39 -1.70 20.27
N GLY A 67 -3.88 -1.24 19.12
CA GLY A 67 -4.08 -1.94 17.84
C GLY A 67 -5.46 -1.66 17.26
N PRO A 68 -5.82 -2.23 16.10
CA PRO A 68 -5.11 -3.25 15.30
C PRO A 68 -4.00 -2.69 14.41
N SER A 69 -3.19 -3.57 13.83
CA SER A 69 -2.19 -3.21 12.81
C SER A 69 -2.24 -4.13 11.59
N ALA A 70 -2.08 -3.56 10.40
CA ALA A 70 -2.13 -4.28 9.14
C ALA A 70 -0.89 -3.98 8.31
N LYS A 71 -0.26 -5.04 7.81
CA LYS A 71 0.91 -4.96 6.93
C LYS A 71 0.49 -5.20 5.50
N PHE A 72 0.86 -4.28 4.61
CA PHE A 72 0.60 -4.32 3.18
C PHE A 72 1.89 -4.36 2.37
N LEU A 73 1.87 -5.05 1.24
CA LEU A 73 2.85 -4.90 0.17
C LEU A 73 2.30 -3.89 -0.84
N VAL A 74 3.03 -2.79 -1.01
CA VAL A 74 2.65 -1.74 -1.97
C VAL A 74 3.24 -2.08 -3.34
N ASN A 75 2.36 -2.25 -4.32
CA ASN A 75 2.71 -2.51 -5.73
C ASN A 75 2.14 -1.40 -6.63
N ALA A 76 2.58 -1.37 -7.89
CA ALA A 76 2.08 -0.46 -8.93
C ALA A 76 1.99 1.02 -8.46
N VAL A 77 3.06 1.52 -7.84
CA VAL A 77 3.14 2.90 -7.38
C VAL A 77 3.37 3.84 -8.55
N HIS A 78 2.46 4.79 -8.72
CA HIS A 78 2.56 5.94 -9.61
C HIS A 78 2.33 7.22 -8.80
N THR A 79 3.34 8.08 -8.74
CA THR A 79 3.28 9.34 -7.97
C THR A 79 2.52 10.41 -8.73
N MET A 80 2.01 11.43 -8.04
CA MET A 80 1.28 12.52 -8.68
C MET A 80 2.11 13.19 -9.80
N GLU A 81 3.42 13.36 -9.59
CA GLU A 81 4.34 13.96 -10.58
C GLU A 81 4.58 13.07 -11.82
N GLU A 82 4.49 11.74 -11.67
CA GLU A 82 4.72 10.80 -12.78
C GLU A 82 3.48 10.70 -13.69
N LEU A 83 2.31 10.89 -13.11
CA LEU A 83 1.03 10.92 -13.79
C LEU A 83 0.87 12.31 -14.42
N LYS A 84 0.99 12.42 -15.74
CA LYS A 84 0.72 13.65 -16.52
C LYS A 84 -0.79 13.97 -16.56
N LEU A 85 -1.44 13.92 -15.40
CA LEU A 85 -2.85 14.20 -15.23
C LEU A 85 -3.05 15.71 -15.12
N THR A 86 -4.16 16.18 -15.67
CA THR A 86 -4.54 17.60 -15.68
C THR A 86 -5.33 18.01 -14.44
N GLY A 87 -5.70 17.05 -13.58
CA GLY A 87 -6.49 17.30 -12.40
C GLY A 87 -5.69 17.96 -11.28
N ASN A 88 -6.34 18.87 -10.55
CA ASN A 88 -5.82 19.48 -9.33
C ASN A 88 -6.87 19.34 -8.22
N HIS A 89 -6.44 19.53 -6.97
CA HIS A 89 -7.35 19.58 -5.83
C HIS A 89 -6.84 20.57 -4.78
N LEU A 90 -7.78 21.11 -4.02
CA LEU A 90 -7.51 22.05 -2.94
C LEU A 90 -6.83 21.33 -1.77
N LYS A 91 -5.59 21.70 -1.47
CA LYS A 91 -4.86 21.19 -0.29
C LYS A 91 -5.64 21.49 0.99
N GLY A 92 -5.85 20.44 1.80
CA GLY A 92 -6.61 20.50 3.05
C GLY A 92 -8.13 20.46 2.90
N SER A 93 -8.68 20.27 1.69
CA SER A 93 -10.10 19.96 1.52
C SER A 93 -10.44 18.59 2.14
N ARG A 94 -11.74 18.36 2.40
CA ARG A 94 -12.21 17.14 3.06
C ARG A 94 -12.48 16.05 2.01
N PRO A 95 -11.73 14.93 2.03
CA PRO A 95 -11.95 13.84 1.09
C PRO A 95 -13.30 13.18 1.34
N ILE A 96 -13.96 12.78 0.26
CA ILE A 96 -15.03 11.77 0.29
C ILE A 96 -14.38 10.40 0.13
N LEU A 97 -14.74 9.44 0.98
CA LEU A 97 -14.21 8.08 0.89
C LEU A 97 -15.26 7.18 0.25
N THR A 98 -14.91 6.56 -0.87
CA THR A 98 -15.77 5.61 -1.57
C THR A 98 -15.14 4.22 -1.53
N PHE A 99 -15.92 3.23 -1.10
CA PHE A 99 -15.50 1.84 -1.00
C PHE A 99 -16.36 0.96 -1.91
N SER A 100 -15.74 -0.02 -2.57
CA SER A 100 -16.49 -1.06 -3.28
C SER A 100 -17.29 -1.96 -2.31
N ALA A 101 -18.42 -2.49 -2.78
CA ALA A 101 -19.28 -3.41 -2.02
C ALA A 101 -18.55 -4.69 -1.56
N ASN A 102 -17.46 -5.06 -2.23
CA ASN A 102 -16.62 -6.20 -1.84
C ASN A 102 -16.05 -6.07 -0.42
N PHE A 103 -15.88 -4.84 0.10
CA PHE A 103 -15.36 -4.64 1.47
C PHE A 103 -16.32 -5.14 2.56
N ASP A 104 -17.61 -5.27 2.25
CA ASP A 104 -18.63 -5.69 3.20
C ASP A 104 -18.87 -7.21 3.21
N GLN A 105 -18.14 -7.97 2.38
CA GLN A 105 -18.29 -9.43 2.29
C GLN A 105 -17.59 -10.18 3.42
N GLU A 106 -16.31 -9.89 3.68
CA GLU A 106 -15.52 -10.61 4.70
C GLU A 106 -15.20 -9.72 5.91
N PRO A 107 -15.15 -10.28 7.14
CA PRO A 107 -14.94 -9.48 8.36
C PRO A 107 -13.57 -8.79 8.39
N HIS A 108 -12.56 -9.38 7.78
CA HIS A 108 -11.24 -8.76 7.71
C HIS A 108 -11.22 -7.53 6.77
N TRP A 109 -12.01 -7.54 5.69
CA TRP A 109 -12.17 -6.36 4.84
C TRP A 109 -12.97 -5.26 5.53
N LYS A 110 -14.01 -5.60 6.31
CA LYS A 110 -14.73 -4.62 7.15
C LYS A 110 -13.79 -3.93 8.14
N LEU A 111 -12.92 -4.70 8.79
CA LEU A 111 -11.91 -4.15 9.70
C LEU A 111 -10.96 -3.18 8.96
N LEU A 112 -10.48 -3.56 7.78
CA LEU A 112 -9.63 -2.70 6.97
C LEU A 112 -10.34 -1.45 6.47
N LYS A 113 -11.61 -1.56 6.06
CA LYS A 113 -12.46 -0.43 5.67
C LYS A 113 -12.57 0.57 6.82
N GLU A 114 -12.88 0.12 8.02
CA GLU A 114 -12.96 0.98 9.21
C GLU A 114 -11.62 1.65 9.54
N MET A 115 -10.51 0.90 9.49
CA MET A 115 -9.17 1.47 9.68
C MET A 115 -8.84 2.55 8.64
N ILE A 116 -9.15 2.31 7.37
CA ILE A 116 -8.92 3.27 6.29
C ILE A 116 -9.78 4.51 6.49
N ILE A 117 -11.04 4.37 6.89
CA ILE A 117 -11.93 5.49 7.21
C ILE A 117 -11.32 6.37 8.30
N GLN A 118 -10.80 5.78 9.37
CA GLN A 118 -10.20 6.53 10.47
C GLN A 118 -8.85 7.18 10.13
N ILE A 119 -8.09 6.61 9.18
CA ILE A 119 -6.77 7.13 8.79
C ILE A 119 -6.89 8.22 7.73
N PHE A 120 -7.64 7.93 6.66
CA PHE A 120 -7.80 8.82 5.50
C PHE A 120 -8.96 9.79 5.66
N GLY A 121 -9.85 9.56 6.63
CA GLY A 121 -10.86 10.51 7.03
C GLY A 121 -10.24 11.72 7.71
N THR A 122 -10.67 12.90 7.30
CA THR A 122 -10.23 14.16 7.90
C THR A 122 -11.07 14.46 9.15
N PRO A 123 -10.45 14.63 10.34
CA PRO A 123 -11.17 14.94 11.56
C PRO A 123 -11.91 16.28 11.45
N LYS A 124 -13.07 16.34 12.11
CA LYS A 124 -13.86 17.58 12.20
C LYS A 124 -13.04 18.64 12.95
N ASP A 125 -13.07 19.88 12.47
CA ASP A 125 -12.50 21.06 13.12
C ASP A 125 -10.95 21.09 13.25
N HIS A 126 -10.23 20.31 12.44
CA HIS A 126 -8.77 20.40 12.41
C HIS A 126 -8.32 21.69 11.70
N GLY A 127 -7.43 22.48 12.33
CA GLY A 127 -7.12 23.85 11.90
C GLY A 127 -6.50 24.03 10.50
N LYS A 128 -6.06 22.94 9.85
CA LYS A 128 -5.59 22.95 8.45
C LYS A 128 -6.65 22.56 7.42
N VAL A 129 -7.86 22.23 7.87
CA VAL A 129 -8.94 21.73 7.05
C VAL A 129 -9.75 22.87 6.48
N LYS A 130 -10.05 22.79 5.19
CA LYS A 130 -10.93 23.72 4.50
C LYS A 130 -12.36 23.15 4.47
N PRO A 131 -13.39 24.00 4.45
CA PRO A 131 -14.78 23.56 4.53
C PRO A 131 -15.25 22.79 3.28
N PHE A 132 -14.56 22.93 2.16
CA PHE A 132 -14.95 22.38 0.86
C PHE A 132 -14.59 20.90 0.71
N HIS A 133 -15.42 20.20 -0.07
CA HIS A 133 -15.19 18.84 -0.55
C HIS A 133 -14.80 18.93 -2.03
N ASP A 134 -13.57 18.54 -2.37
CA ASP A 134 -13.00 18.75 -3.70
C ASP A 134 -12.48 17.45 -4.33
N HIS A 135 -12.25 16.42 -3.50
CA HIS A 135 -11.65 15.18 -3.95
C HIS A 135 -12.24 13.96 -3.25
N VAL A 136 -12.15 12.82 -3.95
CA VAL A 136 -12.71 11.53 -3.59
C VAL A 136 -11.62 10.49 -3.61
N PHE A 137 -11.39 9.82 -2.49
CA PHE A 137 -10.55 8.61 -2.45
C PHE A 137 -11.40 7.40 -2.78
N VAL A 138 -10.98 6.65 -3.81
CA VAL A 138 -11.66 5.43 -4.23
C VAL A 138 -10.83 4.21 -3.84
N PHE A 139 -11.44 3.33 -3.05
CA PHE A 139 -10.85 2.06 -2.60
C PHE A 139 -11.63 0.89 -3.21
N SER A 140 -10.93 0.08 -4.00
CA SER A 140 -11.43 -1.17 -4.59
C SER A 140 -10.54 -2.35 -4.19
N ILE A 141 -11.11 -3.56 -4.18
CA ILE A 141 -10.38 -4.82 -3.85
C ILE A 141 -9.77 -5.46 -5.12
N VAL A 142 -10.33 -5.19 -6.30
CA VAL A 142 -9.86 -5.76 -7.58
C VAL A 142 -8.80 -4.88 -8.24
N ASP A 143 -8.94 -3.55 -8.10
CA ASP A 143 -8.06 -2.56 -8.70
C ASP A 143 -7.41 -1.67 -7.64
N ALA A 144 -6.29 -1.06 -8.02
CA ALA A 144 -5.50 -0.13 -7.20
C ALA A 144 -6.36 0.90 -6.45
N SER A 145 -5.88 1.44 -5.33
CA SER A 145 -6.48 2.64 -4.74
C SER A 145 -6.03 3.87 -5.55
N TYR A 146 -6.97 4.73 -5.94
CA TYR A 146 -6.68 5.92 -6.72
C TYR A 146 -7.50 7.12 -6.22
N LEU A 147 -6.93 8.32 -6.37
CA LEU A 147 -7.58 9.59 -6.04
C LEU A 147 -8.21 10.20 -7.28
N ILE A 148 -9.48 10.53 -7.15
CA ILE A 148 -10.28 11.23 -8.15
C ILE A 148 -10.63 12.62 -7.60
N SER A 149 -10.25 13.71 -8.27
CA SER A 149 -10.75 15.03 -7.92
C SER A 149 -11.92 15.45 -8.79
N VAL A 150 -12.70 16.37 -8.26
CA VAL A 150 -13.67 17.13 -9.04
C VAL A 150 -12.91 18.35 -9.56
N PRO A 151 -12.96 18.67 -10.86
CA PRO A 151 -12.37 19.90 -11.36
C PRO A 151 -13.11 21.10 -10.74
N HIS A 152 -12.36 22.00 -10.10
CA HIS A 152 -12.90 23.24 -9.58
C HIS A 152 -12.88 24.31 -10.68
N ASN A 153 -14.01 24.57 -11.32
CA ASN A 153 -14.20 25.82 -12.05
C ASN A 153 -14.63 26.88 -11.03
N GLU A 154 -13.95 28.03 -11.03
CA GLU A 154 -14.12 29.13 -10.07
C GLU A 154 -15.56 29.74 -10.04
N THR A 155 -16.47 29.28 -10.90
CA THR A 155 -17.85 29.76 -11.04
C THR A 155 -18.96 28.83 -10.52
N ASP A 156 -18.64 27.63 -10.03
CA ASP A 156 -19.69 26.61 -9.91
C ASP A 156 -20.38 26.59 -8.53
N LYS A 157 -21.33 27.51 -8.37
CA LYS A 157 -22.55 27.18 -7.62
C LYS A 157 -23.30 26.13 -8.44
N VAL A 158 -22.97 24.86 -8.24
CA VAL A 158 -23.63 23.77 -8.96
C VAL A 158 -25.10 23.72 -8.50
N ASP A 159 -26.01 24.23 -9.32
CA ASP A 159 -27.44 24.01 -9.15
C ASP A 159 -27.75 22.51 -9.13
N ARG A 160 -28.78 22.09 -8.40
CA ARG A 160 -29.16 20.65 -8.25
C ARG A 160 -29.36 19.92 -9.59
N GLY A 161 -29.58 20.64 -10.70
CA GLY A 161 -29.67 20.07 -12.06
C GLY A 161 -28.33 19.89 -12.79
N GLY A 162 -27.19 20.30 -12.21
CA GLY A 162 -25.85 20.16 -12.78
C GLY A 162 -25.13 18.86 -12.40
N LEU A 163 -25.73 18.03 -11.53
CA LEU A 163 -25.11 16.80 -11.03
C LEU A 163 -24.80 15.80 -12.16
N ASP A 164 -25.65 15.76 -13.20
CA ASP A 164 -25.47 14.89 -14.37
C ASP A 164 -24.26 15.27 -15.24
N LYS A 165 -23.71 16.47 -15.07
CA LYS A 165 -22.52 16.96 -15.80
C LYS A 165 -21.24 16.89 -14.96
N MET A 166 -21.32 16.36 -13.74
CA MET A 166 -20.18 16.28 -12.84
C MET A 166 -19.18 15.25 -13.39
N THR A 167 -18.11 15.75 -13.99
CA THR A 167 -17.01 14.92 -14.47
C THR A 167 -15.94 14.81 -13.40
N LEU A 168 -15.36 13.62 -13.33
CA LEU A 168 -14.35 13.27 -12.35
C LEU A 168 -13.01 13.14 -13.05
N VAL A 169 -12.01 13.90 -12.60
CA VAL A 169 -10.68 13.92 -13.19
C VAL A 169 -9.72 13.30 -12.20
N GLU A 170 -8.89 12.38 -12.66
CA GLU A 170 -7.91 11.79 -11.78
C GLU A 170 -6.76 12.75 -11.49
N VAL A 171 -6.23 12.72 -10.26
CA VAL A 171 -5.04 13.50 -9.86
C VAL A 171 -3.89 12.59 -9.43
N GLY A 172 -4.20 11.39 -8.92
CA GLY A 172 -3.22 10.50 -8.31
C GLY A 172 -2.93 10.85 -6.84
N PRO A 173 -2.04 10.11 -6.15
CA PRO A 173 -1.24 9.00 -6.65
C PRO A 173 -2.07 7.72 -6.86
N ARG A 174 -1.57 6.79 -7.68
CA ARG A 174 -2.10 5.41 -7.77
C ARG A 174 -1.17 4.45 -7.06
N PHE A 175 -1.73 3.57 -6.25
CA PHE A 175 -0.97 2.44 -5.70
C PHE A 175 -1.88 1.28 -5.30
N CYS A 176 -1.39 0.05 -5.46
CA CYS A 176 -2.07 -1.15 -5.02
C CYS A 176 -1.57 -1.57 -3.64
N LEU A 177 -2.48 -1.76 -2.69
CA LEU A 177 -2.18 -2.31 -1.37
C LEU A 177 -2.56 -3.78 -1.31
N ASN A 178 -1.58 -4.67 -1.19
CA ASN A 178 -1.82 -6.09 -1.02
C ASN A 178 -1.66 -6.47 0.46
N PRO A 179 -2.73 -6.80 1.19
CA PRO A 179 -2.62 -7.18 2.60
C PRO A 179 -1.80 -8.46 2.75
N ILE A 180 -0.90 -8.48 3.73
CA ILE A 180 -0.04 -9.62 4.04
C ILE A 180 -0.51 -10.27 5.34
N LYS A 181 -0.58 -9.46 6.41
CA LYS A 181 -0.98 -9.90 7.75
C LYS A 181 -1.70 -8.78 8.48
N ILE A 182 -2.69 -9.16 9.27
CA ILE A 182 -3.40 -8.29 10.20
C ILE A 182 -3.15 -8.82 11.61
N PHE A 183 -2.74 -7.94 12.51
CA PHE A 183 -2.47 -8.19 13.91
C PHE A 183 -3.51 -7.48 14.78
N GLY A 184 -3.89 -8.11 15.89
CA GLY A 184 -4.83 -7.54 16.85
C GLY A 184 -4.25 -6.39 17.68
N GLY A 185 -2.92 -6.33 17.85
CA GLY A 185 -2.24 -5.26 18.58
C GLY A 185 -1.52 -4.25 17.67
N SER A 186 -0.94 -3.21 18.28
CA SER A 186 -0.11 -2.23 17.56
C SER A 186 1.27 -2.82 17.27
N PHE A 187 1.57 -3.03 15.98
CA PHE A 187 2.82 -3.64 15.48
C PHE A 187 3.19 -5.01 16.09
N GLY A 188 2.20 -5.71 16.65
CA GLY A 188 2.39 -6.98 17.34
C GLY A 188 1.07 -7.58 17.80
N GLY A 189 1.13 -8.64 18.60
CA GLY A 189 -0.05 -9.36 19.10
C GLY A 189 -0.52 -10.49 18.18
N PRO A 190 -1.67 -11.12 18.51
CA PRO A 190 -2.19 -12.28 17.79
C PRO A 190 -2.52 -11.91 16.34
N THR A 191 -2.19 -12.80 15.40
CA THR A 191 -2.51 -12.61 13.98
C THR A 191 -3.98 -12.95 13.75
N LEU A 192 -4.78 -11.95 13.35
CA LEU A 192 -6.22 -12.11 13.12
C LEU A 192 -6.53 -12.67 11.74
N SER A 193 -5.73 -12.29 10.74
CA SER A 193 -5.87 -12.77 9.36
C SER A 193 -4.51 -12.76 8.68
N GLU A 194 -4.16 -13.87 8.05
CA GLU A 194 -2.99 -14.00 7.19
C GLU A 194 -3.47 -14.41 5.80
N GLN A 195 -3.23 -13.54 4.81
CA GLN A 195 -3.44 -13.97 3.43
C GLN A 195 -2.30 -14.92 3.04
N MET A 196 -2.67 -16.13 2.63
CA MET A 196 -1.74 -17.11 2.07
C MET A 196 -0.97 -16.46 0.93
N LYS A 197 0.32 -16.22 1.14
CA LYS A 197 1.19 -15.68 0.10
C LYS A 197 1.12 -16.58 -1.13
N LYS A 198 0.98 -16.01 -2.33
CA LYS A 198 1.71 -16.53 -3.49
C LYS A 198 3.18 -16.59 -3.06
N ALA A 199 3.66 -17.79 -2.76
CA ALA A 199 4.98 -18.01 -2.18
C ALA A 199 6.01 -17.28 -3.05
N LYS A 200 6.60 -16.19 -2.54
CA LYS A 200 7.84 -15.65 -3.11
C LYS A 200 8.83 -16.80 -3.00
N ALA A 201 9.15 -17.45 -4.13
CA ALA A 201 10.07 -18.57 -4.17
C ALA A 201 11.36 -18.14 -3.47
N THR A 202 11.57 -18.66 -2.27
CA THR A 202 12.80 -18.45 -1.51
C THR A 202 13.98 -18.90 -2.36
N LYS A 203 15.19 -18.40 -2.07
CA LYS A 203 16.41 -18.90 -2.73
C LYS A 203 16.46 -20.43 -2.71
N TYR A 204 15.97 -21.04 -1.64
CA TYR A 204 15.82 -22.49 -1.49
C TYR A 204 14.88 -23.10 -2.55
N VAL A 205 13.65 -22.59 -2.72
CA VAL A 205 12.70 -23.08 -3.74
C VAL A 205 13.26 -22.92 -5.16
N LYS A 206 13.97 -21.82 -5.45
CA LYS A 206 14.66 -21.64 -6.74
C LYS A 206 15.77 -22.68 -6.95
N LYS A 207 16.56 -22.96 -5.91
CA LYS A 207 17.63 -23.97 -5.93
C LYS A 207 17.07 -25.38 -6.14
N VAL A 208 15.95 -25.70 -5.49
CA VAL A 208 15.26 -26.99 -5.66
C VAL A 208 14.73 -27.14 -7.08
N LYS A 209 14.03 -26.13 -7.62
CA LYS A 209 13.55 -26.15 -9.01
C LYS A 209 14.69 -26.29 -10.03
N ALA A 210 15.82 -25.61 -9.81
CA ALA A 210 16.99 -25.73 -10.67
C ALA A 210 17.61 -27.15 -10.62
N LYS A 211 17.68 -27.76 -9.43
CA LYS A 211 18.18 -29.14 -9.26
C LYS A 211 17.25 -30.15 -9.95
N THR A 212 15.94 -29.99 -9.84
CA THR A 212 14.97 -30.86 -10.52
C THR A 212 15.07 -30.73 -12.04
N ARG A 213 15.19 -29.49 -12.55
CA ARG A 213 15.38 -29.24 -13.99
C ARG A 213 16.65 -29.89 -14.54
N ARG A 214 17.76 -29.82 -13.80
CA ARG A 214 19.01 -30.47 -14.19
C ARG A 214 18.88 -31.99 -14.28
N LYS A 215 18.23 -32.62 -13.28
CA LYS A 215 17.97 -34.06 -13.31
C LYS A 215 17.10 -34.49 -14.49
N MET A 216 16.04 -33.74 -14.77
CA MET A 216 15.19 -34.01 -15.94
C MET A 216 15.98 -33.89 -17.24
N HIS A 217 16.82 -32.87 -17.39
CA HIS A 217 17.68 -32.73 -18.56
C HIS A 217 18.71 -33.87 -18.71
N GLU A 218 19.31 -34.34 -17.61
CA GLU A 218 20.23 -35.48 -17.63
C GLU A 218 19.53 -36.79 -18.03
N ILE A 219 18.23 -36.92 -17.74
CA ILE A 219 17.41 -38.08 -18.12
C ILE A 219 16.93 -37.98 -19.57
N GLU A 220 16.56 -36.77 -20.03
CA GLU A 220 16.06 -36.53 -21.39
C GLU A 220 17.18 -36.50 -22.44
N ASN A 221 18.41 -36.14 -22.05
CA ASN A 221 19.58 -36.11 -22.93
C ASN A 221 20.66 -37.08 -22.42
N PRO A 222 20.44 -38.40 -22.48
CA PRO A 222 21.50 -39.36 -22.25
C PRO A 222 22.57 -39.16 -23.31
N LEU A 223 23.83 -39.05 -22.89
CA LEU A 223 24.96 -38.97 -23.81
C LEU A 223 25.05 -40.31 -24.56
N GLU A 224 25.27 -40.23 -25.88
CA GLU A 224 25.54 -41.44 -26.64
C GLU A 224 26.82 -42.10 -26.10
N PRO A 225 26.84 -43.43 -25.97
CA PRO A 225 28.04 -44.15 -25.57
C PRO A 225 29.20 -43.78 -26.50
N ASP A 226 30.32 -43.38 -25.93
CA ASP A 226 31.53 -43.10 -26.69
C ASP A 226 32.02 -44.39 -27.35
N GLU A 227 31.96 -44.44 -28.69
CA GLU A 227 32.38 -45.60 -29.50
C GLU A 227 33.85 -45.98 -29.28
N PHE A 228 34.66 -45.06 -28.70
CA PHE A 228 36.07 -45.26 -28.43
C PHE A 228 36.38 -45.51 -26.93
N ALA A 229 35.36 -45.66 -26.08
CA ALA A 229 35.54 -45.85 -24.63
C ALA A 229 36.37 -47.10 -24.25
N ASP A 230 36.42 -48.10 -25.13
CA ASP A 230 37.20 -49.33 -24.94
C ASP A 230 38.57 -49.32 -25.63
N LEU A 231 38.94 -48.27 -26.39
CA LEU A 231 40.24 -48.22 -27.11
C LEU A 231 41.45 -47.95 -26.22
N TRP A 232 41.24 -47.49 -24.99
CA TRP A 232 42.32 -47.09 -24.07
C TRP A 232 42.43 -48.01 -22.84
N LYS A 233 41.83 -49.20 -22.89
CA LYS A 233 42.05 -50.27 -21.90
C LYS A 233 43.20 -51.18 -22.34
N GLU A 234 44.40 -50.64 -22.45
CA GLU A 234 45.67 -51.39 -22.41
C GLU A 234 46.74 -50.59 -21.65
#